data_AF-A0A8J5MIW9-F1
#
_entry.id   AF-A0A8J5MIW9-F1
#
_cell.length_a   1.000
_cell.length_b   1.000
_cell.length_c   1.000
_cell.angle_alpha   90.00
_cell.angle_beta   90.00
_cell.angle_gamma   90.00
#
_symmetry.space_group_name_H-M   'P 1'
#
loop_
_entity.id
_entity.type
_entity.pdbx_description
1 polymer ?
#
loop_
_entity_poly.entity_id
_entity_poly.type
_entity_poly.pdbx_seq_one_letter_code
_entity_poly.pdbx_strand_id
1 'polypeptide(L)'
;MCSSFASLVKQRTQRASTFIGSDASTFLSNVSSQRTTILASPSLSSGAETLEDWMYWQRDANNAHCWTKVYGVLDNEFLWLFKGNHSSRTMFLQIAVSSVEVSGQRQLRLVDPNGEDMEIWLMDEDSFITWRQRLEEAAALTMQFFRMTELEAHRLPRKSAYRGSLVTYRRNSKQTRYKAAIEWVATRWKKKFGHSTR
;
A
#
# COMPACT_ATOMS: atom_id res chain seq x y z
N MET A 1 63.41 1.59 -39.11
CA MET A 1 62.06 2.14 -39.35
C MET A 1 61.05 1.04 -39.06
N CYS A 2 60.13 1.30 -38.11
CA CYS A 2 58.75 0.80 -37.93
C CYS A 2 58.48 -0.73 -38.03
N SER A 3 58.22 -1.45 -36.91
CA SER A 3 56.97 -1.60 -36.11
C SER A 3 56.26 -2.93 -36.47
N SER A 4 56.37 -4.04 -35.72
CA SER A 4 55.93 -4.40 -34.35
C SER A 4 54.44 -4.77 -34.21
N PHE A 5 54.19 -6.09 -33.95
CA PHE A 5 53.19 -6.75 -33.07
C PHE A 5 51.67 -6.50 -33.32
N ALA A 6 50.70 -7.42 -33.09
CA ALA A 6 50.63 -8.84 -32.72
C ALA A 6 49.18 -9.35 -32.89
N SER A 7 49.06 -10.67 -32.98
CA SER A 7 47.93 -11.59 -32.73
C SER A 7 46.51 -11.05 -32.46
N LEU A 8 45.52 -11.66 -33.13
CA LEU A 8 44.19 -11.83 -32.54
C LEU A 8 43.52 -13.14 -32.98
N VAL A 9 43.21 -13.95 -31.98
CA VAL A 9 42.52 -15.25 -32.02
C VAL A 9 41.05 -15.03 -32.36
N LYS A 10 40.52 -15.76 -33.35
CA LYS A 10 39.10 -15.74 -33.72
C LYS A 10 38.42 -17.02 -33.21
N GLN A 11 38.01 -17.03 -31.94
CA GLN A 11 37.11 -18.04 -31.41
C GLN A 11 35.65 -17.61 -31.62
N ARG A 12 34.92 -18.43 -32.37
CA ARG A 12 33.51 -18.29 -32.70
C ARG A 12 32.68 -18.85 -31.54
N THR A 13 31.91 -17.98 -30.90
CA THR A 13 31.01 -18.26 -29.78
C THR A 13 29.93 -19.28 -30.18
N GLN A 14 29.80 -20.33 -29.36
CA GLN A 14 28.60 -21.14 -29.26
C GLN A 14 27.81 -20.74 -27.99
N ARG A 15 26.50 -21.01 -28.04
CA ARG A 15 25.58 -21.43 -26.96
C ARG A 15 24.61 -20.43 -26.33
N ALA A 16 23.34 -20.76 -26.60
CA ALA A 16 22.28 -21.06 -25.63
C ALA A 16 21.65 -19.89 -24.88
N SER A 17 20.54 -19.40 -25.44
CA SER A 17 19.50 -18.68 -24.72
C SER A 17 18.63 -19.67 -23.92
N THR A 18 18.77 -19.67 -22.60
CA THR A 18 17.82 -20.34 -21.70
C THR A 18 17.34 -19.34 -20.65
N PHE A 19 16.05 -19.00 -20.78
CA PHE A 19 15.08 -18.75 -19.71
C PHE A 19 15.61 -18.18 -18.37
N ILE A 20 15.48 -16.86 -18.20
CA ILE A 20 15.51 -16.19 -16.89
C ILE A 20 14.05 -15.96 -16.47
N GLY A 21 13.49 -16.90 -15.70
CA GLY A 21 12.13 -16.79 -15.17
C GLY A 21 11.97 -17.29 -13.74
N SER A 22 13.01 -17.87 -13.14
CA SER A 22 12.91 -18.57 -11.85
C SER A 22 13.57 -17.84 -10.67
N ASP A 23 14.36 -16.79 -10.93
CA ASP A 23 15.16 -16.14 -9.88
C ASP A 23 14.38 -15.04 -9.16
N ALA A 24 13.52 -14.30 -9.87
CA ALA A 24 12.75 -13.21 -9.26
C ALA A 24 11.84 -13.68 -8.14
N SER A 25 11.16 -14.82 -8.27
CA SER A 25 10.33 -15.39 -7.20
C SER A 25 11.17 -15.85 -6.00
N THR A 26 12.39 -16.33 -6.24
CA THR A 26 13.29 -16.80 -5.19
C THR A 26 13.88 -15.62 -4.43
N PHE A 27 14.32 -14.56 -5.11
CA PHE A 27 14.72 -13.29 -4.49
C PHE A 27 13.57 -12.62 -3.73
N LEU A 28 12.37 -12.57 -4.31
CA LEU A 28 11.18 -12.05 -3.63
C LEU A 28 10.83 -12.89 -2.41
N SER A 29 10.96 -14.22 -2.49
CA SER A 29 10.77 -15.09 -1.34
C SER A 29 11.87 -14.93 -0.31
N ASN A 30 13.10 -14.59 -0.68
CA ASN A 30 14.23 -14.41 0.23
C ASN A 30 14.23 -13.03 0.91
N VAL A 31 13.86 -11.96 0.18
CA VAL A 31 13.62 -10.61 0.73
C VAL A 31 12.33 -10.59 1.54
N SER A 32 11.29 -11.29 1.09
CA SER A 32 10.10 -11.53 1.88
C SER A 32 10.43 -12.39 3.10
N SER A 33 11.25 -13.45 2.99
CA SER A 33 11.63 -14.31 4.12
C SER A 33 12.51 -13.58 5.12
N GLN A 34 13.46 -12.77 4.68
CA GLN A 34 14.25 -11.90 5.57
C GLN A 34 13.38 -10.86 6.28
N ARG A 35 12.22 -10.49 5.73
CA ARG A 35 11.22 -9.61 6.37
C ARG A 35 10.09 -10.35 7.12
N THR A 36 9.73 -11.57 6.74
CA THR A 36 8.71 -12.40 7.42
C THR A 36 9.30 -13.24 8.55
N THR A 37 10.62 -13.46 8.59
CA THR A 37 11.30 -13.94 9.80
C THR A 37 11.45 -12.84 10.85
N ILE A 38 11.16 -11.57 10.54
CA ILE A 38 10.95 -10.47 11.51
C ILE A 38 9.51 -10.51 12.08
N LEU A 39 8.88 -11.69 12.12
CA LEU A 39 7.73 -11.95 12.98
C LEU A 39 8.11 -12.75 14.24
N ALA A 40 9.40 -13.02 14.45
CA ALA A 40 9.92 -13.60 15.68
C ALA A 40 11.12 -12.77 16.18
N SER A 41 10.88 -12.05 17.27
CA SER A 41 11.85 -11.27 18.06
C SER A 41 12.26 -9.89 17.50
N PRO A 42 11.95 -8.79 18.24
CA PRO A 42 12.37 -7.45 17.89
C PRO A 42 13.81 -7.22 18.35
N SER A 43 14.79 -7.38 17.46
CA SER A 43 16.09 -6.77 17.66
C SER A 43 16.88 -6.67 16.37
N LEU A 44 17.53 -5.50 16.19
CA LEU A 44 18.43 -5.03 15.12
C LEU A 44 17.76 -4.28 13.96
N SER A 45 17.88 -2.96 13.72
CA SER A 45 18.19 -1.75 14.50
C SER A 45 18.10 -0.55 13.54
N SER A 46 17.07 0.29 13.69
CA SER A 46 17.12 1.76 13.59
C SER A 46 15.91 2.27 14.37
N GLY A 47 16.16 2.99 15.47
CA GLY A 47 15.22 3.22 16.57
C GLY A 47 14.09 4.21 16.31
N ALA A 48 13.29 4.01 15.28
CA ALA A 48 12.01 4.69 15.16
C ALA A 48 10.94 3.83 15.84
N GLU A 49 10.46 4.30 17.00
CA GLU A 49 9.32 3.69 17.68
C GLU A 49 8.11 3.61 16.74
N THR A 50 7.35 2.52 16.87
CA THR A 50 6.05 2.39 16.22
C THR A 50 5.18 3.58 16.61
N LEU A 51 4.70 4.35 15.64
CA LEU A 51 3.83 5.49 15.89
C LEU A 51 2.39 5.01 15.82
N GLU A 52 1.62 5.22 16.88
CA GLU A 52 0.24 4.78 16.96
C GLU A 52 -0.67 5.82 17.59
N ASP A 53 -1.81 6.10 16.95
CA ASP A 53 -2.77 7.08 17.45
C ASP A 53 -4.15 6.95 16.77
N TRP A 54 -5.14 7.58 17.39
CA TRP A 54 -6.45 7.81 16.80
C TRP A 54 -6.38 8.94 15.76
N MET A 55 -6.95 8.67 14.58
CA MET A 55 -7.08 9.65 13.49
C MET A 55 -8.44 9.50 12.82
N TYR A 56 -8.79 10.44 11.96
CA TYR A 56 -9.90 10.25 11.02
C TYR A 56 -9.32 9.92 9.65
N TRP A 57 -10.00 9.04 8.91
CA TRP A 57 -9.68 8.78 7.51
C TRP A 57 -10.91 8.99 6.65
N GLN A 58 -10.70 9.50 5.45
CA GLN A 58 -11.77 9.75 4.48
C GLN A 58 -12.03 8.46 3.69
N ARG A 59 -13.17 7.83 3.96
CA ARG A 59 -13.52 6.53 3.34
C ARG A 59 -13.85 6.66 1.86
N ASP A 60 -14.40 7.80 1.47
CA ASP A 60 -15.10 7.98 0.21
C ASP A 60 -14.63 9.24 -0.48
N ALA A 61 -13.80 9.09 -1.53
CA ALA A 61 -13.36 10.22 -2.34
C ALA A 61 -14.54 10.98 -2.99
N ASN A 62 -15.69 10.32 -3.18
CA ASN A 62 -16.89 10.97 -3.73
C ASN A 62 -17.74 11.68 -2.66
N ASN A 63 -17.40 11.51 -1.37
CA ASN A 63 -18.05 12.19 -0.26
C ASN A 63 -16.97 12.71 0.69
N ALA A 64 -16.49 13.92 0.39
CA ALA A 64 -15.41 14.57 1.12
C ALA A 64 -15.68 14.78 2.62
N HIS A 65 -16.95 14.67 3.05
CA HIS A 65 -17.36 14.84 4.44
C HIS A 65 -17.43 13.51 5.22
N CYS A 66 -17.23 12.36 4.56
CA CYS A 66 -17.35 11.05 5.20
C CYS A 66 -16.03 10.62 5.87
N TRP A 67 -15.81 11.18 7.06
CA TRP A 67 -14.68 10.85 7.92
C TRP A 67 -15.06 9.74 8.91
N THR A 68 -14.21 8.73 9.04
CA THR A 68 -14.38 7.66 10.03
C THR A 68 -13.22 7.70 11.01
N LYS A 69 -13.50 7.66 12.32
CA LYS A 69 -12.45 7.54 13.33
C LYS A 69 -11.83 6.13 13.28
N VAL A 70 -10.52 6.04 13.23
CA VAL A 70 -9.75 4.80 13.19
C VAL A 70 -8.50 4.91 14.03
N TYR A 71 -7.96 3.75 14.38
CA TYR A 71 -6.65 3.68 14.99
C TYR A 71 -5.62 3.40 13.90
N GLY A 72 -4.65 4.30 13.75
CA GLY A 72 -3.55 4.16 12.81
C GLY A 72 -2.30 3.68 13.52
N VAL A 73 -1.57 2.77 12.88
CA VAL A 73 -0.26 2.29 13.32
C VAL A 73 0.70 2.42 12.15
N LEU A 74 1.81 3.10 12.37
CA LEU A 74 2.89 3.29 11.41
C LEU A 74 4.14 2.61 11.94
N ASP A 75 4.63 1.64 11.18
CA ASP A 75 5.90 0.96 11.44
C ASP A 75 6.69 0.84 10.13
N ASN A 76 7.94 1.30 10.17
CA ASN A 76 8.79 1.50 8.99
C ASN A 76 8.06 2.23 7.86
N GLU A 77 7.88 1.59 6.70
CA GLU A 77 7.20 2.16 5.54
C GLU A 77 5.69 1.89 5.44
N PHE A 78 5.12 1.17 6.42
CA PHE A 78 3.76 0.64 6.35
C PHE A 78 2.82 1.31 7.35
N LEU A 79 1.66 1.73 6.85
CA LEU A 79 0.55 2.25 7.65
C LEU A 79 -0.61 1.25 7.64
N TRP A 80 -1.04 0.83 8.83
CA TRP A 80 -2.24 0.02 9.03
C TRP A 80 -3.33 0.84 9.71
N LEU A 81 -4.57 0.68 9.22
CA LEU A 81 -5.74 1.24 9.87
C LEU A 81 -6.63 0.13 10.44
N PHE A 82 -7.06 0.35 11.68
CA PHE A 82 -7.90 -0.57 12.44
C PHE A 82 -9.27 0.06 12.75
N LYS A 83 -10.30 -0.78 12.72
CA LYS A 83 -11.63 -0.46 13.26
C LYS A 83 -11.79 -1.01 14.67
N GLY A 84 -12.66 -0.38 15.46
CA GLY A 84 -13.07 -0.89 16.77
C GLY A 84 -12.23 -0.35 17.93
N ASN A 85 -12.62 -0.73 19.15
CA ASN A 85 -11.98 -0.28 20.39
C ASN A 85 -10.71 -1.07 20.69
N HIS A 86 -9.94 -0.60 21.68
CA HIS A 86 -8.63 -1.15 22.09
C HIS A 86 -8.59 -2.69 22.25
N SER A 87 -9.67 -3.34 22.66
CA SER A 87 -9.74 -4.80 22.89
C SER A 87 -10.13 -5.65 21.66
N SER A 88 -10.55 -5.05 20.54
CA SER A 88 -11.07 -5.77 19.36
C SER A 88 -10.71 -5.09 18.04
N ARG A 89 -9.50 -4.52 17.98
CA ARG A 89 -9.01 -3.83 16.78
C ARG A 89 -8.93 -4.81 15.60
N THR A 90 -9.72 -4.55 14.57
CA THR A 90 -9.69 -5.32 13.33
C THR A 90 -9.03 -4.49 12.23
N MET A 91 -7.87 -4.92 11.75
CA MET A 91 -7.20 -4.28 10.61
C MET A 91 -8.09 -4.39 9.37
N PHE A 92 -8.30 -3.28 8.67
CA PHE A 92 -9.09 -3.27 7.43
C PHE A 92 -8.38 -2.63 6.26
N LEU A 93 -7.30 -1.88 6.50
CA LEU A 93 -6.50 -1.24 5.48
C LEU A 93 -5.02 -1.31 5.84
N GLN A 94 -4.20 -1.55 4.82
CA GLN A 94 -2.75 -1.46 4.88
C GLN A 94 -2.27 -0.77 3.61
N ILE A 95 -1.34 0.17 3.75
CA ILE A 95 -0.61 0.75 2.63
C ILE A 95 0.89 0.76 2.94
N ALA A 96 1.72 0.65 1.89
CA ALA A 96 3.05 1.24 1.93
C ALA A 96 2.89 2.71 1.55
N VAL A 97 3.54 3.61 2.28
CA VAL A 97 3.45 5.05 1.99
C VAL A 97 4.48 5.38 0.91
N SER A 98 4.08 5.98 -0.22
CA SER A 98 5.01 6.40 -1.28
C SER A 98 5.19 7.91 -1.36
N SER A 99 4.16 8.68 -1.02
CA SER A 99 4.26 10.14 -0.88
C SER A 99 3.27 10.66 0.15
N VAL A 100 3.59 11.85 0.68
CA VAL A 100 2.82 12.56 1.69
C VAL A 100 2.70 14.02 1.26
N GLU A 101 1.48 14.54 1.28
CA GLU A 101 1.19 15.94 0.95
C GLU A 101 0.32 16.54 2.07
N VAL A 102 0.61 17.79 2.43
CA VAL A 102 -0.28 18.56 3.33
C VAL A 102 -1.45 19.08 2.51
N SER A 103 -2.66 18.57 2.77
CA SER A 103 -3.88 18.94 2.03
C SER A 103 -4.77 19.94 2.77
N GLY A 104 -4.46 20.23 4.04
CA GLY A 104 -5.22 21.15 4.88
C GLY A 104 -4.57 21.32 6.24
N GLN A 105 -5.24 22.00 7.18
CA GLN A 105 -4.63 22.40 8.45
C GLN A 105 -4.04 21.23 9.26
N ARG A 106 -4.80 20.13 9.41
CA ARG A 106 -4.32 18.89 10.05
C ARG A 106 -4.58 17.68 9.16
N GLN A 107 -4.57 17.91 7.85
CA GLN A 107 -4.90 16.91 6.86
C GLN A 107 -3.67 16.52 6.06
N LEU A 108 -3.49 15.21 5.91
CA LEU A 108 -2.45 14.64 5.07
C LEU A 108 -3.09 13.78 4.00
N ARG A 109 -2.66 13.98 2.76
CA ARG A 109 -2.93 13.09 1.64
C ARG A 109 -1.75 12.15 1.47
N LEU A 110 -2.04 10.86 1.48
CA LEU A 110 -1.06 9.79 1.37
C LEU A 110 -1.29 9.06 0.05
N VAL A 111 -0.22 8.72 -0.65
CA VAL A 111 -0.28 7.92 -1.88
C VAL A 111 0.44 6.59 -1.65
N ASP A 112 -0.09 5.52 -2.22
CA ASP A 112 0.53 4.21 -2.24
C ASP A 112 1.35 3.98 -3.54
N PRO A 113 2.22 2.95 -3.60
CA PRO A 113 3.00 2.63 -4.79
C PRO A 113 2.18 2.30 -6.06
N ASN A 114 0.87 2.04 -5.95
CA ASN A 114 -0.01 1.86 -7.11
C ASN A 114 -0.62 3.19 -7.60
N GLY A 115 -0.32 4.31 -6.94
CA GLY A 115 -0.89 5.63 -7.23
C GLY A 115 -2.27 5.85 -6.62
N GLU A 116 -2.75 4.96 -5.74
CA GLU A 116 -3.98 5.20 -5.01
C GLU A 116 -3.72 6.12 -3.82
N ASP A 117 -4.61 7.08 -3.61
CA ASP A 117 -4.49 8.05 -2.53
C ASP A 117 -5.45 7.79 -1.37
N MET A 118 -5.18 8.35 -0.20
CA MET A 118 -6.14 8.44 0.89
C MET A 118 -5.88 9.68 1.72
N GLU A 119 -6.93 10.23 2.34
CA GLU A 119 -6.79 11.36 3.24
C GLU A 119 -6.96 10.93 4.69
N ILE A 120 -6.10 11.46 5.55
CA ILE A 120 -6.18 11.36 6.99
C ILE A 120 -6.24 12.74 7.63
N TRP A 121 -6.90 12.82 8.78
CA TRP A 121 -7.00 14.02 9.60
C TRP A 121 -6.58 13.68 11.04
N LEU A 122 -5.64 14.47 11.58
CA LEU A 122 -5.04 14.27 12.90
C LEU A 122 -5.75 15.10 13.98
N MET A 123 -5.82 14.54 15.19
CA MET A 123 -6.65 15.08 16.28
C MET A 123 -6.20 16.48 16.71
N ASP A 124 -4.89 16.66 16.86
CA ASP A 124 -4.24 17.90 17.28
C ASP A 124 -2.98 18.20 16.44
N GLU A 125 -2.41 19.38 16.67
CA GLU A 125 -1.30 19.93 15.89
C GLU A 125 0.02 19.17 16.14
N ASP A 126 0.28 18.77 17.39
CA ASP A 126 1.50 18.04 17.75
C ASP A 126 1.51 16.65 17.10
N SER A 127 0.35 16.00 17.08
CA SER A 127 0.12 14.76 16.35
C SER A 127 0.31 14.97 14.86
N PHE A 128 -0.23 16.05 14.29
CA PHE A 128 -0.05 16.37 12.87
C PHE A 128 1.43 16.49 12.48
N ILE A 129 2.21 17.25 13.24
CA ILE A 129 3.65 17.44 12.99
C ILE A 129 4.39 16.10 13.06
N THR A 130 4.13 15.33 14.12
CA THR A 130 4.79 14.03 14.35
C THR A 130 4.45 13.02 13.27
N TRP A 131 3.16 12.86 12.95
CA TRP A 131 2.69 11.95 11.91
C TRP A 131 3.22 12.33 10.54
N ARG A 132 3.21 13.62 10.20
CA ARG A 132 3.75 14.10 8.93
C ARG A 132 5.21 13.69 8.76
N GLN A 133 6.06 14.01 9.73
CA GLN A 133 7.48 13.68 9.68
C GLN A 133 7.69 12.16 9.52
N ARG A 134 7.02 11.36 10.35
CA ARG A 134 7.17 9.89 10.34
C ARG A 134 6.66 9.26 9.04
N LEU A 135 5.61 9.83 8.43
CA LEU A 135 5.10 9.40 7.13
C LEU A 135 6.03 9.81 5.97
N GLU A 136 6.70 10.97 6.05
CA GLU A 136 7.72 11.38 5.08
C GLU A 136 8.94 10.44 5.12
N GLU A 137 9.36 10.02 6.31
CA GLU A 137 10.40 8.99 6.50
C GLU A 137 9.95 7.63 5.92
N ALA A 138 8.70 7.22 6.19
CA ALA A 138 8.11 6.01 5.62
C ALA A 138 8.10 6.04 4.07
N ALA A 139 7.76 7.19 3.48
CA ALA A 139 7.81 7.40 2.04
C ALA A 139 9.24 7.25 1.48
N ALA A 140 10.23 7.79 2.16
CA ALA A 140 11.63 7.63 1.78
C ALA A 140 12.07 6.17 1.75
N LEU A 141 11.69 5.37 2.76
CA LEU A 141 11.96 3.94 2.83
C LEU A 141 11.31 3.16 1.67
N THR A 142 10.04 3.43 1.38
CA THR A 142 9.35 2.83 0.22
C THR A 142 10.04 3.17 -1.09
N MET A 143 10.36 4.45 -1.31
CA MET A 143 11.04 4.90 -2.53
C MET A 143 12.41 4.25 -2.66
N GLN A 144 13.17 4.13 -1.58
CA GLN A 144 14.48 3.47 -1.58
C GLN A 144 14.34 1.99 -2.00
N PHE A 145 13.36 1.27 -1.46
CA PHE A 145 13.11 -0.13 -1.82
C PHE A 145 12.86 -0.30 -3.33
N PHE A 146 11.95 0.50 -3.91
CA PHE A 146 11.63 0.39 -5.33
C PHE A 146 12.81 0.82 -6.22
N ARG A 147 13.57 1.84 -5.83
CA ARG A 147 14.80 2.23 -6.54
C ARG A 147 15.86 1.13 -6.53
N MET A 148 16.08 0.49 -5.39
CA MET A 148 17.11 -0.56 -5.26
C MET A 148 16.74 -1.87 -5.94
N THR A 149 15.45 -2.17 -6.04
CA THR A 149 14.97 -3.43 -6.61
C THR A 149 14.61 -3.32 -8.09
N GLU A 150 14.49 -2.11 -8.64
CA GLU A 150 13.98 -1.84 -10.00
C GLU A 150 12.63 -2.52 -10.27
N LEU A 151 11.85 -2.74 -9.20
CA LEU A 151 10.53 -3.32 -9.27
C LEU A 151 9.48 -2.21 -9.39
N GLU A 152 8.31 -2.63 -9.85
CA GLU A 152 7.13 -1.79 -9.92
C GLU A 152 6.03 -2.43 -9.07
N ALA A 153 5.25 -1.61 -8.36
CA ALA A 153 4.22 -2.10 -7.44
C ALA A 153 3.22 -3.06 -8.10
N HIS A 154 2.82 -2.76 -9.33
CA HIS A 154 1.89 -3.58 -10.10
C HIS A 154 2.44 -4.95 -10.50
N ARG A 155 3.78 -5.10 -10.54
CA ARG A 155 4.49 -6.36 -10.83
C ARG A 155 4.66 -7.25 -9.61
N LEU A 156 4.46 -6.70 -8.40
CA LEU A 156 4.57 -7.48 -7.18
C LEU A 156 3.40 -8.47 -7.03
N PRO A 157 3.61 -9.62 -6.36
CA PRO A 157 2.53 -10.53 -6.02
C PRO A 157 1.37 -9.83 -5.31
N ARG A 158 0.13 -10.27 -5.56
CA ARG A 158 -1.08 -9.66 -4.96
C ARG A 158 -1.07 -9.62 -3.43
N LYS A 159 -0.32 -10.53 -2.79
CA LYS A 159 -0.19 -10.64 -1.33
C LYS A 159 0.96 -9.80 -0.76
N SER A 160 1.74 -9.10 -1.60
CA SER A 160 2.86 -8.27 -1.14
C SER A 160 2.35 -7.10 -0.30
N ALA A 161 3.01 -6.85 0.83
CA ALA A 161 2.74 -5.71 1.71
C ALA A 161 2.85 -4.37 0.97
N TYR A 162 3.83 -4.25 0.08
CA TYR A 162 4.05 -3.06 -0.77
C TYR A 162 2.94 -2.80 -1.78
N ARG A 163 2.14 -3.82 -2.11
CA ARG A 163 0.97 -3.63 -2.97
C ARG A 163 -0.19 -3.02 -2.20
N GLY A 164 -0.18 -3.11 -0.87
CA GLY A 164 -1.26 -2.61 -0.01
C GLY A 164 -2.61 -3.30 -0.25
N SER A 165 -3.62 -2.83 0.46
CA SER A 165 -5.00 -3.31 0.34
C SER A 165 -5.98 -2.22 -0.13
N LEU A 166 -5.52 -0.99 -0.38
CA LEU A 166 -6.36 0.16 -0.74
C LEU A 166 -7.12 -0.03 -2.05
N VAL A 167 -6.46 -0.50 -3.11
CA VAL A 167 -7.11 -0.83 -4.40
C VAL A 167 -8.26 -1.81 -4.19
N THR A 168 -7.99 -2.89 -3.45
CA THR A 168 -8.96 -3.96 -3.18
C THR A 168 -10.10 -3.45 -2.31
N TYR A 169 -9.80 -2.64 -1.30
CA TYR A 169 -10.78 -2.01 -0.43
C TYR A 169 -11.74 -1.11 -1.23
N ARG A 170 -11.21 -0.23 -2.08
CA ARG A 170 -12.00 0.67 -2.94
C ARG A 170 -12.88 -0.11 -3.90
N ARG A 171 -12.34 -1.18 -4.53
CA ARG A 171 -13.11 -2.05 -5.44
C ARG A 171 -14.28 -2.74 -4.72
N ASN A 172 -14.03 -3.33 -3.56
CA ASN A 172 -15.06 -4.01 -2.77
C ASN A 172 -16.15 -3.03 -2.27
N SER A 173 -15.74 -1.83 -1.86
CA SER A 173 -16.65 -0.76 -1.47
C SER A 173 -17.58 -0.35 -2.61
N LYS A 174 -17.04 -0.11 -3.81
CA LYS A 174 -17.84 0.21 -5.02
C LYS A 174 -18.83 -0.90 -5.34
N GLN A 175 -18.37 -2.15 -5.37
CA GLN A 175 -19.23 -3.31 -5.67
C GLN A 175 -20.39 -3.44 -4.66
N THR A 176 -20.11 -3.23 -3.37
CA THR A 176 -21.13 -3.28 -2.31
C THR A 176 -22.18 -2.19 -2.50
N ARG A 177 -21.78 -0.96 -2.87
CA ARG A 177 -22.70 0.15 -3.15
C ARG A 177 -23.61 -0.14 -4.35
N TYR A 178 -23.06 -0.64 -5.45
CA TYR A 178 -23.85 -1.01 -6.61
C TYR A 178 -24.88 -2.08 -6.28
N LYS A 179 -24.47 -3.13 -5.54
CA LYS A 179 -25.38 -4.18 -5.09
C LYS A 179 -26.53 -3.60 -4.24
N ALA A 180 -26.21 -2.76 -3.26
CA ALA A 180 -27.21 -2.13 -2.39
C ALA A 180 -28.19 -1.24 -3.19
N ALA A 181 -27.71 -0.50 -4.19
CA ALA A 181 -28.55 0.32 -5.05
C ALA A 181 -29.53 -0.54 -5.88
N ILE A 182 -29.05 -1.65 -6.46
CA ILE A 182 -29.88 -2.59 -7.22
C ILE A 182 -30.96 -3.21 -6.30
N GLU A 183 -30.58 -3.66 -5.11
CA GLU A 183 -31.51 -4.21 -4.13
C GLU A 183 -32.58 -3.19 -3.71
N TRP A 184 -32.19 -1.92 -3.52
CA TRP A 184 -33.12 -0.84 -3.21
C TRP A 184 -34.12 -0.59 -4.36
N VAL A 185 -33.64 -0.52 -5.61
CA VAL A 185 -34.51 -0.36 -6.80
C VAL A 185 -35.49 -1.54 -6.90
N ALA A 186 -35.00 -2.77 -6.76
CA ALA A 186 -35.83 -3.98 -6.82
C ALA A 186 -36.91 -3.97 -5.73
N THR A 187 -36.56 -3.56 -4.52
CA THR A 187 -37.51 -3.45 -3.40
C THR A 187 -38.58 -2.39 -3.68
N ARG A 188 -38.19 -1.24 -4.23
CA ARG A 188 -39.12 -0.17 -4.60
C ARG A 188 -40.06 -0.58 -5.74
N TRP A 189 -39.54 -1.29 -6.74
CA TRP A 189 -40.34 -1.86 -7.84
C TRP A 189 -41.38 -2.85 -7.33
N LYS A 190 -40.98 -3.81 -6.47
CA LYS A 190 -41.90 -4.77 -5.85
C LYS A 190 -43.00 -4.07 -5.06
N LYS A 191 -42.68 -3.03 -4.29
CA LYS A 191 -43.70 -2.25 -3.56
C LYS A 191 -44.67 -1.52 -4.49
N LYS A 192 -44.17 -0.89 -5.56
CA LYS A 192 -44.98 -0.08 -6.49
C LYS A 192 -45.91 -0.93 -7.37
N PHE A 193 -45.44 -2.09 -7.84
CA PHE A 193 -46.17 -2.90 -8.82
C PHE A 193 -46.72 -4.23 -8.25
N GLY A 194 -46.28 -4.64 -7.06
CA GLY A 194 -46.76 -5.87 -6.41
C GLY A 194 -48.11 -5.76 -5.71
N HIS A 195 -48.75 -4.58 -5.69
CA HIS A 195 -50.10 -4.37 -5.13
C HIS A 195 -51.20 -4.25 -6.20
N SER A 196 -50.88 -4.46 -7.48
CA SER A 196 -51.83 -4.25 -8.60
C SER A 196 -52.52 -5.54 -9.06
N THR A 197 -52.93 -6.40 -8.13
CA THR A 197 -53.85 -7.52 -8.39
C THR A 197 -54.72 -7.75 -7.17
N ARG A 198 -55.84 -7.04 -7.10
CA ARG A 198 -57.08 -7.48 -6.46
C ARG A 198 -58.25 -6.72 -7.05
#